data_AF-A0A535SQR0-F1
#
_entry.id   AF-A0A535SQR0-F1
#
_cell.length_a   1.000
_cell.length_b   1.000
_cell.length_c   1.000
_cell.angle_alpha   90.00
_cell.angle_beta   90.00
_cell.angle_gamma   90.00
#
_symmetry.space_group_name_H-M   'P 1'
#
loop_
_entity.id
_entity.type
_entity.pdbx_description
1 polymer ?
#
loop_
_entity_poly.entity_id
_entity_poly.type
_entity_poly.pdbx_seq_one_letter_code
_entity_poly.pdbx_strand_id
1 'polypeptide(L)'
;AYILAKFPGALHLFLRAAEAARVKTVMARYNLASEDEARRRIKQADENWTSYIKQVYGHDRNHPAHYDMVLDTGRLGYDATVDAVLAALKRRKSLT
;
A
#
# COMPACT_ATOMS: atom_id res chain seq x y z
N ALA A 1 -1.61 -4.70 -8.59
CA ALA A 1 -0.73 -5.71 -9.22
C ALA A 1 -1.49 -6.65 -10.14
N TYR A 2 -2.57 -7.30 -9.67
CA TYR A 2 -3.01 -8.59 -10.24
C TYR A 2 -4.04 -8.48 -11.38
N ILE A 3 -5.20 -7.86 -11.14
CA ILE A 3 -6.26 -7.78 -12.17
C ILE A 3 -5.83 -6.99 -13.42
N LEU A 4 -5.05 -5.92 -13.23
CA LEU A 4 -4.47 -5.10 -14.31
C LEU A 4 -2.99 -5.44 -14.57
N ALA A 5 -2.52 -6.66 -14.25
CA ALA A 5 -1.12 -7.05 -14.42
C ALA A 5 -0.61 -6.86 -15.86
N LYS A 6 -1.48 -7.11 -16.84
CA LYS A 6 -1.16 -7.02 -18.26
C LYS A 6 -1.44 -5.66 -18.88
N PHE A 7 -1.89 -4.69 -18.09
CA PHE A 7 -2.28 -3.39 -18.61
C PHE A 7 -1.09 -2.41 -18.59
N PRO A 8 -0.55 -1.98 -19.76
CA PRO A 8 0.71 -1.24 -19.80
C PRO A 8 0.69 0.12 -19.10
N GLY A 9 -0.49 0.75 -19.00
CA GLY A 9 -0.66 2.05 -18.35
C GLY A 9 -0.79 1.97 -16.81
N ALA A 10 -0.99 0.77 -16.24
CA ALA A 10 -1.19 0.63 -14.79
C ALA A 10 0.15 0.67 -14.06
N LEU A 11 0.28 1.52 -13.05
CA LEU A 11 1.39 1.51 -12.09
C LEU A 11 0.92 0.82 -10.80
N HIS A 12 1.60 -0.26 -10.42
CA HIS A 12 1.26 -1.05 -9.24
C HIS A 12 2.17 -0.67 -8.07
N LEU A 13 1.58 -0.11 -7.03
CA LEU A 13 2.29 0.37 -5.84
C LEU A 13 1.93 -0.48 -4.62
N PHE A 14 2.92 -0.71 -3.75
CA PHE A 14 2.68 -1.18 -2.39
C PHE A 14 3.19 -0.14 -1.38
N LEU A 15 2.26 0.48 -0.66
CA LEU A 15 2.58 1.46 0.36
C LEU A 15 2.65 0.76 1.72
N ARG A 16 3.81 0.87 2.37
CA ARG A 16 4.05 0.32 3.70
C ARG A 16 4.51 1.42 4.66
N ALA A 17 4.51 1.09 5.94
CA ALA A 17 5.15 1.84 7.00
C ALA A 17 5.32 0.92 8.21
N ALA A 18 6.22 1.28 9.14
CA ALA A 18 6.33 0.60 10.42
C ALA A 18 4.99 0.64 11.18
N GLU A 19 4.65 -0.42 11.91
CA GLU A 19 3.38 -0.54 12.63
C GLU A 19 3.11 0.66 13.54
N ALA A 20 4.11 1.11 14.30
CA ALA A 20 3.99 2.27 15.18
C ALA A 20 3.58 3.56 14.43
N ALA A 21 4.09 3.77 13.22
CA ALA A 21 3.69 4.90 12.38
C ALA A 21 2.24 4.73 11.89
N ARG A 22 1.87 3.52 11.45
CA ARG A 22 0.50 3.21 11.02
C ARG A 22 -0.52 3.39 12.14
N VAL A 23 -0.19 2.96 13.36
CA VAL A 23 -1.03 3.11 14.57
C VAL A 23 -1.34 4.58 14.81
N LYS A 24 -0.31 5.44 14.87
CA LYS A 24 -0.49 6.89 15.05
C LYS A 24 -1.39 7.49 13.97
N THR A 25 -1.16 7.14 12.71
CA THR A 25 -1.98 7.61 11.58
C THR A 25 -3.43 7.15 11.67
N VAL A 26 -3.68 5.90 12.03
CA VAL A 26 -5.03 5.34 12.19
C VAL A 26 -5.75 5.98 13.37
N MET A 27 -5.07 6.15 14.51
CA MET A 27 -5.65 6.84 15.66
C MET A 27 -6.06 8.27 15.31
N ALA A 28 -5.17 9.04 14.67
CA ALA A 28 -5.48 10.41 14.26
C ALA A 28 -6.62 10.47 13.22
N ARG A 29 -6.62 9.56 12.23
CA ARG A 29 -7.64 9.54 11.17
C ARG A 29 -9.04 9.20 11.68
N TYR A 30 -9.13 8.30 12.67
CA TYR A 30 -10.41 7.80 13.18
C TYR A 30 -10.74 8.32 14.58
N ASN A 31 -9.99 9.31 15.09
CA ASN A 31 -10.12 9.86 16.44
C ASN A 31 -10.16 8.79 17.55
N LEU A 32 -9.26 7.80 17.46
CA LEU A 32 -9.21 6.70 18.44
C LEU A 32 -8.33 7.10 19.63
N ALA A 33 -8.82 6.84 20.83
CA ALA A 33 -8.05 7.04 22.07
C ALA A 33 -7.15 5.84 22.42
N SER A 34 -7.41 4.65 21.85
CA SER A 34 -6.71 3.41 22.18
C SER A 34 -5.77 2.95 21.05
N GLU A 35 -4.50 2.76 21.39
CA GLU A 35 -3.54 2.10 20.48
C GLU A 35 -3.94 0.67 20.16
N ASP A 36 -4.45 -0.09 21.13
CA ASP A 36 -4.85 -1.48 20.94
C ASP A 36 -6.01 -1.60 19.95
N GLU A 37 -6.96 -0.66 20.00
CA GLU A 37 -8.03 -0.60 19.02
C GLU A 37 -7.47 -0.34 17.61
N ALA A 38 -6.55 0.62 17.46
CA ALA A 38 -5.91 0.92 16.19
C ALA A 38 -5.12 -0.30 15.65
N ARG A 39 -4.35 -1.00 16.51
CA ARG A 39 -3.63 -2.23 16.15
C ARG A 39 -4.56 -3.33 15.70
N ARG A 40 -5.69 -3.55 16.40
CA ARG A 40 -6.70 -4.53 15.99
C ARG A 40 -7.29 -4.21 14.62
N ARG A 41 -7.64 -2.94 14.37
CA ARG A 41 -8.16 -2.49 13.06
C ARG A 41 -7.13 -2.72 11.94
N ILE A 42 -5.87 -2.36 12.17
CA ILE A 42 -4.78 -2.57 11.22
C ILE A 42 -4.60 -4.07 10.92
N LYS A 43 -4.50 -4.89 11.96
CA LYS A 43 -4.33 -6.35 11.84
C LYS A 43 -5.47 -6.97 11.04
N GLN A 44 -6.72 -6.65 11.38
CA GLN A 44 -7.90 -7.19 10.68
C GLN A 44 -7.90 -6.80 9.20
N ALA A 45 -7.60 -5.55 8.88
CA ALA A 45 -7.52 -5.08 7.49
C ALA A 45 -6.40 -5.80 6.72
N ASP A 46 -5.25 -6.00 7.36
CA ASP A 46 -4.11 -6.69 6.76
C ASP A 46 -4.37 -8.18 6.53
N GLU A 47 -4.99 -8.87 7.48
CA GLU A 47 -5.37 -10.28 7.38
C GLU A 47 -6.45 -10.49 6.31
N ASN A 48 -7.46 -9.62 6.27
CA ASN A 48 -8.51 -9.67 5.24
C ASN A 48 -7.91 -9.49 3.83
N TRP A 49 -7.05 -8.50 3.65
CA TRP A 49 -6.43 -8.25 2.35
C TRP A 49 -5.47 -9.38 1.96
N THR A 50 -4.66 -9.89 2.90
CA THR A 50 -3.76 -11.03 2.65
C THR A 50 -4.54 -12.27 2.23
N SER A 51 -5.63 -12.58 2.95
CA SER A 51 -6.50 -13.73 2.65
C SER A 51 -7.14 -13.59 1.28
N TYR A 52 -7.67 -12.41 0.96
CA TYR A 52 -8.27 -12.13 -0.35
C TYR A 52 -7.27 -12.33 -1.50
N ILE A 53 -6.06 -11.75 -1.41
CA ILE A 53 -5.06 -11.90 -2.47
C ILE A 53 -4.62 -13.35 -2.64
N LYS A 54 -4.43 -14.07 -1.54
CA LYS A 54 -4.08 -15.49 -1.57
C LYS A 54 -5.18 -16.34 -2.19
N GLN A 55 -6.43 -16.14 -1.79
CA GLN A 55 -7.56 -16.95 -2.25
C GLN A 55 -7.94 -16.66 -3.70
N VAL A 56 -7.94 -15.39 -4.11
CA VAL A 56 -8.42 -14.98 -5.43
C VAL A 56 -7.31 -15.00 -6.49
N TYR A 57 -6.08 -14.68 -6.11
CA TYR A 57 -4.96 -14.57 -7.06
C TYR A 57 -3.83 -15.58 -6.82
N GLY A 58 -3.87 -16.37 -5.74
CA GLY A 58 -2.83 -17.38 -5.46
C GLY A 58 -1.46 -16.78 -5.10
N HIS A 59 -1.42 -15.52 -4.66
CA HIS A 59 -0.17 -14.79 -4.43
C HIS A 59 0.01 -14.36 -2.97
N ASP A 60 1.26 -14.18 -2.54
CA ASP A 60 1.60 -13.47 -1.31
C ASP A 60 1.60 -11.97 -1.59
N ARG A 61 0.65 -11.22 -1.03
CA ARG A 61 0.58 -9.76 -1.28
C ARG A 61 1.83 -9.01 -0.84
N ASN A 62 2.63 -9.56 0.08
CA ASN A 62 3.83 -8.89 0.59
C ASN A 62 5.05 -9.12 -0.31
N HIS A 63 4.96 -10.00 -1.31
CA HIS A 63 6.08 -10.27 -2.20
C HIS A 63 6.33 -9.05 -3.11
N PRO A 64 7.51 -8.40 -3.03
CA PRO A 64 7.75 -7.11 -3.69
C PRO A 64 7.69 -7.20 -5.21
N ALA A 65 8.03 -8.36 -5.80
CA ALA A 65 8.01 -8.56 -7.26
C ALA A 65 6.60 -8.46 -7.90
N HIS A 66 5.53 -8.36 -7.11
CA HIS A 66 4.19 -8.10 -7.64
C HIS A 66 3.95 -6.62 -7.98
N TYR A 67 4.81 -5.72 -7.52
CA TYR A 67 4.64 -4.29 -7.64
C TYR A 67 5.78 -3.68 -8.44
N ASP A 68 5.51 -2.57 -9.11
CA ASP A 68 6.53 -1.77 -9.76
C ASP A 68 7.36 -0.99 -8.72
N MET A 69 6.70 -0.57 -7.62
CA MET A 69 7.35 0.14 -6.53
C MET A 69 6.75 -0.25 -5.18
N VAL A 70 7.64 -0.43 -4.20
CA VAL A 70 7.29 -0.57 -2.80
C VAL A 70 7.86 0.61 -2.04
N LEU A 71 6.99 1.44 -1.45
CA LEU A 71 7.38 2.70 -0.82
C LEU A 71 7.05 2.68 0.67
N ASP A 72 8.02 3.08 1.50
CA ASP A 72 7.82 3.24 2.93
C ASP A 72 7.42 4.69 3.25
N THR A 73 6.11 4.90 3.40
CA THR A 73 5.53 6.23 3.66
C THR A 73 5.85 6.76 5.05
N GLY A 74 6.23 5.90 6.00
CA GLY A 74 6.68 6.30 7.33
C GLY A 74 8.10 6.89 7.31
N ARG A 75 8.94 6.49 6.34
CA ARG A 75 10.29 7.02 6.16
C ARG A 75 10.35 8.19 5.19
N LEU A 76 9.59 8.12 4.10
CA LEU A 76 9.59 9.14 3.06
C LEU A 76 8.70 10.35 3.41
N GLY A 77 7.64 10.14 4.19
CA GLY A 77 6.55 11.11 4.28
C GLY A 77 5.69 11.11 3.01
N TYR A 78 4.54 11.80 3.06
CA TYR A 78 3.59 11.78 1.95
C TYR A 78 4.06 12.58 0.73
N ASP A 79 4.64 13.76 0.92
CA ASP A 79 5.07 14.61 -0.19
C ASP A 79 6.13 13.93 -1.07
N ALA A 80 7.21 13.41 -0.45
CA ALA A 80 8.24 12.69 -1.19
C ALA A 80 7.72 11.37 -1.81
N THR A 81 6.73 10.72 -1.18
CA THR A 81 6.06 9.56 -1.77
C THR A 81 5.29 9.95 -3.03
N VAL A 82 4.54 11.07 -2.99
CA VAL A 82 3.79 11.60 -4.14
C VAL A 82 4.75 11.96 -5.27
N ASP A 83 5.86 12.65 -4.97
CA ASP A 83 6.88 13.00 -5.96
C ASP A 83 7.47 11.77 -6.64
N ALA A 84 7.79 10.72 -5.87
CA ALA A 84 8.30 9.46 -6.42
C ALA A 84 7.28 8.78 -7.35
N VAL A 85 6.00 8.76 -6.97
CA VAL A 85 4.92 8.20 -7.79
C VAL A 85 4.72 8.99 -9.08
N LEU A 86 4.68 10.33 -8.99
CA LEU A 86 4.54 11.19 -10.16
C LEU A 86 5.74 11.06 -11.11
N ALA A 87 6.95 10.94 -10.57
CA ALA A 87 8.15 10.71 -11.37
C ALA A 87 8.08 9.37 -12.14
N ALA A 88 7.59 8.30 -11.49
CA ALA A 88 7.40 7.00 -12.13
C ALA A 88 6.32 7.02 -13.22
N LEU A 89 5.26 7.80 -13.05
CA LEU A 89 4.18 7.93 -14.03
C LEU A 89 4.63 8.63 -15.32
N LYS A 90 5.50 9.64 -15.26
CA LYS A 90 5.97 10.41 -16.44
C LYS A 90 6.58 9.56 -17.55
N ARG A 91 7.12 8.38 -17.21
CA ARG A 91 7.76 7.46 -18.16
C ARG A 91 6.83 6.37 -18.68
N ARG A 92 5.63 6.22 -18.09
CA ARG A 92 4.63 5.28 -18.59
C ARG A 92 3.86 5.91 -19.75
N LYS A 93 3.56 5.11 -20.76
CA LYS A 93 2.76 5.58 -21.91
C LYS A 93 1.40 6.05 -21.42
N SER A 94 1.06 7.30 -21.75
CA SER A 94 -0.30 7.80 -21.59
C SER A 94 -1.26 6.96 -22.43
N LEU A 95 -2.47 6.74 -21.92
CA LEU A 95 -3.58 6.13 -22.64
C LEU A 95 -4.27 7.20 -23.50
N THR A 96 -3.51 7.82 -24.40
CA THR A 96 -4.00 8.81 -25.36
C THR A 96 -3.13 8.75 -26.60
#